data_AF-F5LJC4-F1
#
_entry.id   AF-F5LJC4-F1
#
_cell.length_a   1.000
_cell.length_b   1.000
_cell.length_c   1.000
_cell.angle_alpha   90.00
_cell.angle_beta   90.00
_cell.angle_gamma   90.00
#
_symmetry.space_group_name_H-M   'P 1'
#
loop_
_entity.id
_entity.type
_entity.pdbx_description
1 polymer ?
#
loop_
_entity_poly.entity_id
_entity_poly.type
_entity_poly.pdbx_seq_one_letter_code
_entity_poly.pdbx_strand_id
1 'polypeptide(L)'
;MFEYRVVKTSENDVEVYKVVEVYFDKYSGKINGWAPTSYTTALLWEEFDDLKVTVSHIVKALEKPILLHIPEKNDALVEMQ
;
A
#
# COMPACT_ATOMS: atom_id res chain seq x y z
N MET A 1 -6.46 -1.61 11.95
CA MET A 1 -6.35 -0.26 11.36
C MET A 1 -5.69 -0.43 10.00
N PHE A 2 -5.93 0.45 9.03
CA PHE A 2 -5.24 0.35 7.74
C PHE A 2 -4.68 1.71 7.34
N GLU A 3 -3.59 1.69 6.56
CA GLU A 3 -2.98 2.86 5.95
C GLU A 3 -2.45 2.48 4.56
N TYR A 4 -2.39 3.44 3.65
CA TYR A 4 -1.70 3.22 2.37
C TYR A 4 -0.19 3.32 2.56
N ARG A 5 0.57 2.38 1.97
CA ARG A 5 2.04 2.36 2.00
C ARG A 5 2.60 2.07 0.61
N VAL A 6 3.81 2.57 0.35
CA VAL A 6 4.59 2.15 -0.81
C VAL A 6 5.31 0.86 -0.49
N VAL A 7 5.08 -0.16 -1.31
CA VAL A 7 5.76 -1.46 -1.25
C VAL A 7 6.67 -1.61 -2.47
N LYS A 8 7.92 -1.95 -2.21
CA LYS A 8 8.90 -2.39 -3.21
C LYS A 8 8.78 -3.91 -3.37
N THR A 9 8.56 -4.37 -4.61
CA THR A 9 8.45 -5.79 -4.96
C THR A 9 9.11 -6.06 -6.33
N SER A 10 9.19 -7.32 -6.73
CA SER A 10 9.62 -7.71 -8.09
C SER A 10 8.48 -8.37 -8.84
N GLU A 11 8.31 -8.01 -10.12
CA GLU A 11 7.36 -8.64 -11.04
C GLU A 11 8.06 -8.89 -12.38
N ASN A 12 8.03 -10.13 -12.88
CA ASN A 12 8.73 -10.54 -14.11
C ASN A 12 10.21 -10.11 -14.14
N ASP A 13 10.92 -10.31 -13.02
CA ASP A 13 12.33 -9.91 -12.83
C ASP A 13 12.61 -8.40 -12.93
N VAL A 14 11.57 -7.57 -12.92
CA VAL A 14 11.67 -6.11 -12.88
C VAL A 14 11.30 -5.61 -11.49
N GLU A 15 12.09 -4.68 -10.96
CA GLU A 15 11.77 -3.98 -9.72
C GLU A 15 10.61 -3.01 -9.94
N VAL A 16 9.58 -3.13 -9.12
CA VAL A 16 8.39 -2.26 -9.20
C VAL A 16 8.00 -1.74 -7.82
N TYR A 17 7.35 -0.58 -7.82
CA TYR A 17 6.84 0.10 -6.63
C TYR A 17 5.32 0.19 -6.74
N LYS A 18 4.61 -0.22 -5.68
CA LYS A 18 3.15 -0.22 -5.64
C LYS A 18 2.64 0.52 -4.41
N VAL A 19 1.54 1.25 -4.55
CA VAL A 19 0.80 1.79 -3.39
C VAL A 19 -0.26 0.78 -3.02
N VAL A 20 -0.24 0.28 -1.79
CA VAL A 20 -1.16 -0.78 -1.33
C VAL A 20 -1.79 -0.41 0.00
N GLU A 21 -2.94 -1.00 0.31
CA GLU A 21 -3.53 -0.91 1.64
C GLU A 21 -2.81 -1.90 2.57
N VAL A 22 -2.21 -1.40 3.65
CA VAL A 22 -1.54 -2.23 4.65
C VAL A 22 -2.36 -2.23 5.92
N TYR A 23 -2.64 -3.42 6.41
CA TYR A 23 -3.42 -3.64 7.63
C TYR A 23 -2.46 -3.84 8.81
N PHE A 24 -2.79 -3.18 9.92
CA PHE A 24 -2.03 -3.19 11.15
C PHE A 24 -2.91 -3.68 12.30
N ASP A 25 -2.31 -4.51 13.17
CA ASP A 25 -2.86 -4.81 14.47
C ASP A 25 -2.99 -3.52 15.29
N LYS A 26 -4.18 -3.26 15.81
CA LYS A 26 -4.53 -1.99 16.44
C LYS A 26 -3.73 -1.74 17.73
N TYR A 27 -3.27 -2.80 18.39
CA TYR A 27 -2.65 -2.71 19.72
C TYR A 27 -1.12 -2.73 19.66
N SER A 28 -0.55 -3.54 18.77
CA SER A 28 0.89 -3.71 18.61
C SER A 28 1.50 -2.89 17.48
N GLY A 29 0.67 -2.34 16.58
CA GLY A 29 1.14 -1.64 15.38
C GLY A 29 1.84 -2.56 14.36
N LYS A 30 1.80 -3.88 14.57
CA LYS A 30 2.43 -4.85 13.66
C LYS A 30 1.59 -5.01 12.40
N ILE A 31 2.28 -5.13 11.27
CA ILE A 31 1.66 -5.47 9.99
C ILE A 31 1.05 -6.86 10.08
N ASN A 32 -0.21 -7.00 9.68
CA ASN A 32 -0.95 -8.27 9.70
C ASN A 32 -1.43 -8.71 8.30
N GLY A 33 -1.33 -7.85 7.28
CA GLY A 33 -1.68 -8.18 5.90
C GLY A 33 -1.65 -6.95 5.00
N TRP A 34 -1.86 -7.15 3.69
CA TRP A 34 -1.98 -6.07 2.71
C TRP A 34 -2.87 -6.47 1.53
N ALA A 35 -3.48 -5.49 0.86
CA ALA A 35 -4.30 -5.68 -0.34
C ALA A 35 -3.83 -4.76 -1.47
N PRO A 36 -3.70 -5.27 -2.72
CA PRO A 36 -3.38 -4.43 -3.86
C PRO A 36 -4.52 -3.46 -4.16
N THR A 37 -4.20 -2.23 -4.55
CA THR A 37 -5.19 -1.30 -5.10
C THR A 37 -5.56 -1.74 -6.51
N SER A 38 -6.59 -2.58 -6.64
CA SER A 38 -7.16 -2.94 -7.93
C SER A 38 -8.28 -1.97 -8.28
N TYR A 39 -7.96 -0.80 -8.86
CA TYR A 39 -9.00 0.11 -9.35
C TYR A 39 -8.63 0.72 -10.70
N THR A 40 -9.12 0.09 -11.76
CA THR A 40 -9.32 0.73 -13.07
C THR A 40 -10.80 0.66 -13.39
N THR A 41 -11.59 1.52 -12.75
CA THR A 41 -13.01 1.72 -13.07
C THR A 41 -13.18 3.19 -13.44
N ALA A 42 -14.00 3.47 -14.46
CA ALA A 42 -14.39 4.83 -14.79
C ALA A 42 -15.09 5.46 -13.57
N LEU A 43 -14.56 6.60 -13.10
CA LEU A 43 -15.09 7.30 -11.93
C LEU A 43 -16.36 8.08 -12.31
N LEU A 44 -17.43 7.84 -11.58
CA LEU A 44 -18.61 8.69 -11.56
C LEU A 44 -18.30 10.00 -10.85
N TRP A 45 -19.06 11.06 -11.13
CA TRP A 45 -18.83 12.39 -10.54
C TRP A 45 -18.96 12.39 -9.00
N GLU A 46 -19.88 11.59 -8.46
CA GLU A 46 -20.02 11.37 -7.01
C GLU A 46 -18.79 10.72 -6.36
N GLU A 47 -17.97 9.99 -7.13
CA GLU A 47 -16.74 9.35 -6.67
C GLU A 47 -15.52 10.30 -6.75
N PHE A 48 -15.71 11.55 -7.22
CA PHE A 48 -14.64 12.53 -7.33
C PHE A 48 -14.08 12.98 -5.97
N ASP A 49 -14.93 13.09 -4.95
CA ASP A 49 -14.47 13.40 -3.60
C ASP A 49 -13.71 12.19 -3.00
N ASP A 50 -14.15 10.97 -3.29
CA ASP A 50 -13.42 9.74 -2.92
C ASP A 50 -12.07 9.66 -3.64
N LEU A 51 -11.97 10.15 -4.88
CA LEU A 51 -10.70 10.30 -5.59
C LEU A 51 -9.77 11.28 -4.87
N LYS A 52 -10.24 12.45 -4.42
CA LYS A 52 -9.40 13.40 -3.66
C LYS A 52 -8.89 12.78 -2.36
N VAL A 53 -9.75 12.02 -1.66
CA VAL A 53 -9.36 11.28 -0.46
C VAL A 53 -8.28 10.25 -0.79
N THR A 54 -8.47 9.49 -1.87
CA THR A 54 -7.50 8.52 -2.37
C THR A 54 -6.16 9.17 -2.73
N VAL A 55 -6.17 10.30 -3.45
CA VAL A 55 -4.96 11.06 -3.77
C VAL A 55 -4.27 11.55 -2.49
N SER A 56 -5.01 12.06 -1.51
CA SER A 56 -4.44 12.46 -0.22
C SER A 56 -3.77 11.29 0.49
N HIS A 57 -4.38 10.11 0.45
CA HIS A 57 -3.79 8.90 1.02
C HIS A 57 -2.53 8.45 0.27
N ILE A 58 -2.49 8.54 -1.05
CA ILE A 58 -1.28 8.25 -1.85
C ILE A 58 -0.16 9.21 -1.47
N VAL A 59 -0.44 10.52 -1.35
CA VAL A 59 0.56 11.50 -0.93
C VAL A 59 1.11 11.14 0.45
N LYS A 60 0.24 10.84 1.42
CA LYS A 60 0.65 10.39 2.76
C LYS A 60 1.47 9.10 2.72
N ALA A 61 1.17 8.17 1.80
CA ALA A 61 1.93 6.94 1.65
C ALA A 61 3.37 7.20 1.18
N LEU A 62 3.57 8.20 0.32
CA LEU A 62 4.89 8.62 -0.18
C LEU A 62 5.74 9.33 0.90
N GLU A 63 5.11 9.87 1.94
CA GLU A 63 5.80 10.48 3.10
C GLU A 63 6.30 9.44 4.12
N LYS A 64 5.95 8.16 3.96
CA LYS A 64 6.32 7.07 4.88
C LYS A 64 7.53 6.29 4.38
N PRO A 65 8.27 5.60 5.28
CA PRO A 65 9.31 4.66 4.86
C PRO A 65 8.76 3.59 3.91
N ILE A 66 9.54 3.28 2.87
CA ILE A 66 9.22 2.24 1.90
C ILE A 66 9.24 0.88 2.61
N LEU A 67 8.24 0.05 2.30
CA LEU A 67 8.19 -1.33 2.75
C LEU A 67 8.81 -2.26 1.71
N LEU A 68 9.64 -3.19 2.14
CA LEU A 68 10.15 -4.28 1.32
C LEU A 68 9.29 -5.53 1.49
N HIS A 69 8.82 -6.09 0.38
CA HIS A 69 8.16 -7.39 0.35
C HIS A 69 9.17 -8.53 0.31
N ILE A 70 8.99 -9.53 1.20
CA ILE A 70 9.84 -10.72 1.31
C ILE A 70 8.96 -11.97 1.06
N PRO A 71 8.85 -12.44 -0.21
CA PRO A 71 7.99 -13.57 -0.57
C PRO A 71 8.34 -14.86 0.18
N GLU A 72 9.64 -15.16 0.31
CA GLU A 72 10.14 -16.39 0.94
C GLU A 72 9.86 -16.49 2.45
N LYS A 73 9.41 -15.40 3.08
CA LYS A 73 9.13 -15.31 4.51
C LYS A 73 7.64 -15.15 4.77
N ASN A 74 6.81 -15.98 4.12
CA ASN A 74 5.35 -15.90 4.19
C ASN A 74 4.81 -14.51 3.80
N ASP A 75 5.32 -13.94 2.71
CA ASP A 75 4.91 -12.62 2.19
C ASP A 75 5.02 -11.48 3.22
N ALA A 76 6.08 -11.51 4.04
CA ALA A 76 6.30 -10.51 5.06
C ALA A 76 6.66 -9.13 4.46
N LEU A 77 6.21 -8.06 5.12
CA LEU A 77 6.62 -6.69 4.85
C LEU A 77 7.56 -6.19 5.95
N VAL A 78 8.66 -5.55 5.57
CA VAL A 78 9.60 -4.92 6.52
C VAL A 78 9.91 -3.48 6.09
N GLU A 79 10.07 -2.57 7.06
CA GLU A 79 10.49 -1.20 6.76
C GLU A 79 11.94 -1.17 6.29
N MET A 80 12.21 -0.44 5.20
CA MET A 80 13.56 -0.10 4.79
C MET A 80 14.08 1.04 5.67
N GLN A 81 15.27 0.88 6.23
CA GLN A 81 15.96 1.93 7.00
C GLN A 81 16.68 2.92 6.09
#